data_AF-A2RHA9-F1
#
_entry.id   AF-A2RHA9-F1
#
_cell.length_a   1.000
_cell.length_b   1.000
_cell.length_c   1.000
_cell.angle_alpha   90.00
_cell.angle_beta   90.00
_cell.angle_gamma   90.00
#
_symmetry.space_group_name_H-M   'P 1'
#
loop_
_entity.id
_entity.type
_entity.pdbx_description
1 polymer ?
#
loop_
_entity_poly.entity_id
_entity_poly.type
_entity_poly.pdbx_seq_one_letter_code
_entity_poly.pdbx_strand_id
1 'polypeptide(L)' 'MNNTANKETYILDDSIAFELMGLLKAKARHFIQLNEYVYRLFDGQSVVTFTTLENDIQVEMVKG' A
#
# COMPACT_ATOMS: atom_id res chain seq x y z
N MET A 1 1.82 22.00 13.95
CA MET A 1 0.42 21.58 13.79
C MET A 1 0.46 20.12 13.37
N ASN A 2 -0.09 19.21 14.18
CA ASN A 2 -0.06 17.77 13.95
C ASN A 2 -0.83 17.46 12.66
N ASN A 3 -0.12 17.19 11.57
CA ASN A 3 -0.74 16.56 10.41
C ASN A 3 -1.09 15.14 10.85
N THR A 4 -2.32 14.97 11.32
CA THR A 4 -2.95 13.65 11.42
C THR A 4 -3.11 13.18 9.98
N ALA A 5 -2.05 12.63 9.41
CA ALA A 5 -2.12 12.01 8.09
C ALA A 5 -3.28 11.03 8.15
N ASN A 6 -4.28 11.17 7.26
CA ASN A 6 -5.45 10.30 7.22
C ASN A 6 -4.94 8.91 6.80
N LYS A 7 -4.58 8.12 7.81
CA LYS A 7 -3.93 6.84 7.69
C LYS A 7 -4.95 5.76 7.96
N GLU A 8 -5.19 4.92 6.96
CA GLU A 8 -6.06 3.76 7.03
C GLU A 8 -5.19 2.51 6.89
N THR A 9 -5.44 1.51 7.73
CA THR A 9 -4.70 0.24 7.70
C THR A 9 -5.68 -0.92 7.57
N TYR A 10 -5.35 -1.86 6.69
CA TYR A 10 -6.13 -3.07 6.41
C TYR A 10 -5.22 -4.30 6.51
N ILE A 11 -5.77 -5.43 6.97
CA ILE A 11 -5.12 -6.75 6.89
C ILE A 11 -5.94 -7.57 5.91
N LEU A 12 -5.28 -8.06 4.86
CA LEU A 12 -5.92 -8.76 3.75
C LEU A 12 -5.20 -10.10 3.51
N ASP A 13 -5.94 -11.12 3.13
CA ASP A 13 -5.36 -12.34 2.58
C ASP A 13 -4.53 -12.03 1.32
N ASP A 14 -3.51 -12.84 1.06
CA ASP A 14 -2.56 -12.68 -0.04
C ASP A 14 -3.26 -12.50 -1.39
N SER A 15 -4.27 -13.33 -1.69
CA SER A 15 -5.00 -13.30 -2.96
C SER A 15 -5.66 -11.94 -3.23
N ILE A 16 -6.30 -11.36 -2.22
CA ILE A 16 -7.01 -10.07 -2.31
C ILE A 16 -6.00 -8.93 -2.42
N ALA A 17 -4.95 -8.97 -1.61
CA ALA A 17 -3.91 -7.95 -1.62
C ALA A 17 -3.15 -7.89 -2.96
N PHE A 18 -2.85 -9.03 -3.58
CA PHE A 18 -2.20 -9.05 -4.90
C PHE A 18 -3.10 -8.52 -6.02
N GLU A 19 -4.40 -8.84 -6.00
CA GLU A 19 -5.36 -8.26 -6.95
C GLU A 19 -5.43 -6.74 -6.79
N LEU A 20 -5.59 -6.26 -5.56
CA LEU A 20 -5.62 -4.83 -5.25
C LEU A 20 -4.31 -4.13 -5.68
N MET A 21 -3.16 -4.74 -5.42
CA MET A 21 -1.87 -4.21 -5.84
C MET A 21 -1.81 -4.07 -7.37
N GLY A 22 -2.28 -5.06 -8.12
CA GLY A 22 -2.35 -4.98 -9.58
C GLY A 22 -3.19 -3.81 -10.08
N LEU A 23 -4.38 -3.62 -9.51
CA LEU A 23 -5.28 -2.51 -9.85
C LEU A 23 -4.68 -1.14 -9.51
N LEU A 24 -4.06 -1.02 -8.33
CA LEU A 24 -3.43 0.22 -7.89
C LEU A 24 -2.17 0.53 -8.69
N LYS A 25 -1.37 -0.48 -9.05
CA LYS A 25 -0.18 -0.32 -9.89
C LYS A 25 -0.52 0.26 -11.27
N ALA A 26 -1.68 -0.11 -11.83
CA ALA A 26 -2.15 0.47 -13.09
C ALA A 26 -2.50 1.97 -12.99
N LYS A 27 -2.81 2.47 -11.79
CA LYS A 27 -3.14 3.88 -11.53
C LYS A 27 -1.98 4.66 -10.88
N ALA A 28 -0.98 3.97 -10.36
CA ALA A 28 0.15 4.58 -9.68
C ALA A 28 1.07 5.29 -10.67
N ARG A 29 1.58 6.45 -10.26
CA ARG A 29 2.66 7.14 -10.95
C ARG A 29 4.00 6.46 -10.70
N HIS A 30 4.19 5.98 -9.47
CA HIS A 30 5.38 5.26 -9.06
C HIS A 30 5.03 4.00 -8.30
N PHE A 31 5.76 2.92 -8.64
CA PHE A 31 5.80 1.68 -7.89
C PHE A 31 7.23 1.48 -7.42
N ILE A 32 7.41 1.35 -6.11
CA ILE A 32 8.70 1.27 -5.45
C ILE A 32 8.71 0.02 -4.59
N GLN A 33 9.64 -0.88 -4.87
CA GLN A 33 9.94 -1.98 -3.96
C GLN A 33 10.99 -1.48 -2.96
N LEU A 34 10.64 -1.45 -1.67
CA LEU A 34 11.56 -1.01 -0.61
C LEU A 34 12.46 -2.15 -0.15
N ASN A 35 11.91 -3.37 -0.10
CA ASN A 35 12.63 -4.62 0.15
C ASN A 35 11.80 -5.81 -0.39
N GLU A 36 12.18 -7.04 -0.06
CA GLU A 36 11.49 -8.25 -0.53
C GLU A 36 10.04 -8.38 -0.05
N TYR A 37 9.71 -7.80 1.11
CA TYR A 37 8.38 -7.90 1.74
C TYR A 37 7.54 -6.64 1.60
N VAL A 38 8.14 -5.50 1.24
CA VAL A 38 7.48 -4.18 1.29
C VAL A 38 7.48 -3.49 -0.07
N TYR A 39 6.28 -3.18 -0.54
CA TYR A 39 6.02 -2.47 -1.78
C TYR A 39 5.25 -1.19 -1.50
N ARG A 40 5.53 -0.13 -2.26
CA ARG A 40 4.88 1.17 -2.13
C ARG A 40 4.42 1.70 -3.47
N LEU A 41 3.19 2.17 -3.52
CA LEU A 41 2.54 2.79 -4.66
C LEU A 41 2.23 4.25 -4.34
N PHE A 42 2.48 5.13 -5.29
CA PHE A 42 2.17 6.55 -5.17
C PHE A 42 1.47 7.05 -6.43
N ASP A 43 0.31 7.69 -6.27
CA ASP A 43 -0.50 8.21 -7.38
C ASP A 43 -0.36 9.74 -7.57
N GLY A 44 0.42 10.42 -6.72
CA GLY A 44 0.55 11.87 -6.70
C GLY A 44 -0.15 12.55 -5.51
N GLN A 45 -1.09 11.88 -4.86
CA GLN A 45 -1.88 12.40 -3.73
C GLN A 45 -1.88 11.44 -2.53
N SER A 46 -1.91 10.13 -2.80
CA SER A 46 -1.96 9.09 -1.79
C SER A 46 -0.77 8.14 -1.94
N VAL A 47 -0.32 7.60 -0.82
CA VAL A 47 0.69 6.55 -0.73
C VAL A 47 0.01 5.30 -0.20
N VAL A 48 0.18 4.17 -0.88
CA VAL A 48 -0.26 2.85 -0.41
C VAL A 48 0.97 1.97 -0.21
N THR A 49 1.14 1.42 0.98
CA THR A 49 2.23 0.50 1.34
C THR A 49 1.66 -0.90 1.60
N PHE A 50 2.16 -1.89 0.88
CA PHE A 50 1.89 -3.30 1.08
C PHE A 50 3.06 -3.92 1.82
N THR A 51 2.80 -4.56 2.95
CA THR A 51 3.79 -5.27 3.76
C THR A 51 3.34 -6.72 3.91
N THR A 52 4.15 -7.63 3.37
CA THR A 52 3.95 -9.07 3.52
C THR A 52 4.25 -9.46 4.96
N LEU A 53 3.29 -10.10 5.62
CA LEU A 53 3.43 -10.72 6.95
C LEU A 53 3.52 -12.24 6.76
N GLU A 54 3.42 -13.00 7.85
CA GLU A 54 3.56 -14.47 7.81
C GLU A 54 2.42 -15.17 7.05
N ASN A 55 1.17 -14.71 7.22
CA ASN A 55 -0.01 -15.32 6.60
C ASN A 55 -0.92 -14.31 5.88
N ASP A 56 -0.60 -13.02 5.98
CA ASP A 56 -1.45 -11.93 5.53
C ASP A 56 -0.59 -10.84 4.88
N ILE A 57 -1.25 -9.88 4.23
CA ILE A 57 -0.64 -8.65 3.77
C ILE A 57 -1.30 -7.47 4.48
N GLN A 58 -0.47 -6.67 5.16
CA GLN A 58 -0.90 -5.39 5.68
C GLN A 58 -0.85 -4.34 4.57
N VAL A 59 -1.96 -3.64 4.37
CA VAL A 59 -2.06 -2.51 3.45
C VAL A 59 -2.29 -1.22 4.23
N GLU A 60 -1.37 -0.29 4.10
CA GLU A 60 -1.46 1.04 4.72
C GLU A 60 -1.63 2.11 3.66
N MET A 61 -2.73 2.86 3.74
CA MET A 61 -3.00 4.01 2.87
C MET A 61 -2.85 5.31 3.66
N VAL A 62 -2.05 6.22 3.13
CA VAL A 62 -1.88 7.58 3.65
C VAL A 62 -2.31 8.57 2.57
N LYS A 63 -3.30 9.40 2.86
CA LYS A 63 -3.78 10.46 1.97
C LYS A 63 -3.12 11.79 2.36
N GLY A 64 -2.55 12.47 1.37
CA GLY A 64 -1.93 13.80 1.51
C GLY A 64 -2.92 14.95 1.39
#